data_AF-A0AA88J4L9-F1
#
_entry.id   AF-A0AA88J4L9-F1
#
_cell.length_a   1.000
_cell.length_b   1.000
_cell.length_c   1.000
_cell.angle_alpha   90.00
_cell.angle_beta   90.00
_cell.angle_gamma   90.00
#
_symmetry.space_group_name_H-M   'P 1'
#
loop_
_entity.id
_entity.type
_entity.pdbx_description
1 polymer ?
#
loop_
_entity_poly.entity_id
_entity_poly.type
_entity_poly.pdbx_seq_one_letter_code
_entity_poly.pdbx_strand_id
1 'polypeptide(L)'
;MPPTKKLAHKNTGRKPKDTTTSYRTFQTEADHDRYEDFVHSVITKHKWRQFCAHPADAVVPVEPINDDTINQFYGLDDEDLHTEYAANASADWLDCALEKVCVAGTTWNVSTQGKLTVPRANLTPQCKVWYHFLKTRLMPSTHIQTVSKGCIILFDSIISGQPIDVGKIIFQELGAYVAKKCDSLWFPSLITSLC
;
A
#
# COMPACT_ATOMS: atom_id res chain seq x y z
N MET A 1 71.93 7.53 3.01
CA MET A 1 71.45 8.91 3.27
C MET A 1 70.16 9.14 2.46
N PRO A 2 69.23 9.96 2.97
CA PRO A 2 67.77 9.72 3.12
C PRO A 2 66.98 10.04 1.81
N PRO A 3 65.61 9.95 1.69
CA PRO A 3 64.61 10.00 2.77
C PRO A 3 63.33 9.16 2.68
N THR A 4 62.66 9.23 3.83
CA THR A 4 61.33 8.80 4.30
C THR A 4 60.14 9.10 3.37
N LYS A 5 59.26 8.11 3.22
CA LYS A 5 57.95 8.23 2.56
C LYS A 5 56.98 9.03 3.43
N LYS A 6 56.52 10.18 2.95
CA LYS A 6 55.33 10.88 3.48
C LYS A 6 54.06 10.23 2.93
N LEU A 7 53.12 9.96 3.84
CA LEU A 7 51.74 9.57 3.55
C LEU A 7 51.03 10.67 2.75
N ALA A 8 50.42 10.29 1.63
CA ALA A 8 49.40 11.08 0.95
C ALA A 8 48.06 10.37 1.11
N HIS A 9 47.18 10.92 1.94
CA HIS A 9 45.78 10.53 1.99
C HIS A 9 45.12 10.84 0.65
N LYS A 10 44.68 9.79 -0.06
CA LYS A 10 43.84 9.90 -1.24
C LYS A 10 42.42 10.21 -0.76
N ASN A 11 42.07 11.49 -0.77
CA ASN A 11 40.71 11.95 -0.53
C ASN A 11 39.86 11.58 -1.76
N THR A 12 39.16 10.45 -1.70
CA THR A 12 38.21 10.04 -2.75
C THR A 12 36.93 10.84 -2.58
N GLY A 13 36.79 11.87 -3.41
CA GLY A 13 35.60 12.69 -3.52
C GLY A 13 34.34 11.84 -3.65
N ARG A 14 33.51 11.90 -2.62
CA ARG A 14 32.15 11.36 -2.59
C ARG A 14 31.32 12.23 -3.53
N LYS A 15 30.93 11.71 -4.70
CA LYS A 15 29.92 12.37 -5.54
C LYS A 15 28.62 12.48 -4.72
N PRO A 16 27.99 13.67 -4.64
CA PRO A 16 26.71 13.80 -3.97
C PRO A 16 25.66 12.94 -4.69
N LYS A 17 24.89 12.18 -3.90
CA LYS A 17 23.71 11.47 -4.39
C LYS A 17 22.63 12.53 -4.58
N ASP A 18 22.32 12.85 -5.83
CA ASP A 18 21.10 13.58 -6.16
C ASP A 18 19.90 12.65 -5.90
N THR A 19 19.47 12.60 -4.64
CA THR A 19 18.14 12.12 -4.25
C THR A 19 17.14 13.23 -4.47
N THR A 20 16.88 13.57 -5.73
CA THR A 20 15.66 14.26 -6.11
C THR A 20 14.65 13.20 -6.51
N THR A 21 13.89 12.70 -5.53
CA THR A 21 12.61 12.06 -5.80
C THR A 21 11.74 13.12 -6.46
N SER A 22 11.78 13.18 -7.79
CA SER A 22 10.88 14.00 -8.60
C SER A 22 9.49 13.41 -8.42
N TYR A 23 8.73 13.96 -7.48
CA TYR A 23 7.28 13.88 -7.55
C TYR A 23 6.92 14.55 -8.86
N ARG A 24 6.57 13.75 -9.86
CA ARG A 24 6.11 14.25 -11.15
C ARG A 24 4.85 15.08 -10.86
N THR A 25 5.02 16.40 -10.76
CA THR A 25 3.94 17.37 -10.65
C THR A 25 2.99 17.15 -11.83
N PHE A 26 1.69 17.23 -11.58
CA PHE A 26 0.63 17.05 -12.59
C PHE A 26 0.97 17.86 -13.85
N GLN A 27 1.03 17.16 -15.00
CA GLN A 27 1.50 17.76 -16.25
C GLN A 27 0.35 18.38 -17.07
N THR A 28 -0.92 18.05 -16.79
CA THR A 28 -2.11 18.65 -17.44
C THR A 28 -3.36 18.63 -16.54
N GLU A 29 -4.32 19.55 -16.75
CA GLU A 29 -5.66 19.53 -16.11
C GLU A 29 -6.43 18.24 -16.45
N ALA A 30 -6.32 17.75 -17.69
CA ALA A 30 -6.94 16.50 -18.11
C ALA A 30 -6.40 15.26 -17.38
N ASP A 31 -5.16 15.30 -16.88
CA ASP A 31 -4.65 14.25 -16.01
C ASP A 31 -5.29 14.34 -14.62
N HIS A 32 -5.45 15.54 -14.07
CA HIS A 32 -6.09 15.78 -12.77
C HIS A 32 -7.53 15.27 -12.74
N ASP A 33 -8.35 15.66 -13.72
CA ASP A 33 -9.76 15.27 -13.81
C ASP A 33 -9.92 13.75 -13.91
N ARG A 34 -9.08 13.09 -14.72
CA ARG A 34 -9.06 11.62 -14.83
C ARG A 34 -8.68 10.92 -13.52
N TYR A 35 -7.87 11.54 -12.66
CA TYR A 35 -7.54 10.98 -11.35
C TYR A 35 -8.67 11.17 -10.34
N GLU A 36 -9.28 12.36 -10.32
CA GLU A 36 -10.41 12.65 -9.44
C GLU A 36 -11.56 11.70 -9.76
N ASP A 37 -11.93 11.55 -11.04
CA ASP A 37 -12.93 10.59 -11.50
C ASP A 37 -12.61 9.16 -11.05
N PHE A 38 -11.35 8.73 -11.19
CA PHE A 38 -10.94 7.39 -10.77
C PHE A 38 -11.09 7.20 -9.26
N VAL A 39 -10.61 8.13 -8.44
CA VAL A 39 -10.73 8.07 -6.98
C VAL A 39 -12.19 8.06 -6.56
N HIS A 40 -13.01 8.97 -7.10
CA HIS A 40 -14.45 9.02 -6.82
C HIS A 40 -15.17 7.74 -7.25
N SER A 41 -14.79 7.13 -8.38
CA SER A 41 -15.38 5.89 -8.86
C SER A 41 -15.12 4.73 -7.89
N VAL A 42 -13.89 4.60 -7.37
CA VAL A 42 -13.52 3.56 -6.40
C VAL A 42 -14.28 3.80 -5.09
N ILE A 43 -14.25 5.02 -4.55
CA ILE A 43 -14.95 5.36 -3.30
C ILE A 43 -16.44 5.06 -3.40
N THR A 44 -17.06 5.40 -4.53
CA THR A 44 -18.48 5.18 -4.76
C THR A 44 -18.80 3.71 -4.92
N LYS A 45 -18.01 2.98 -5.72
CA LYS A 45 -18.24 1.56 -6.01
C LYS A 45 -18.12 0.69 -4.76
N HIS A 46 -17.15 1.00 -3.89
CA HIS A 46 -16.91 0.25 -2.65
C HIS A 46 -17.65 0.83 -1.43
N LYS A 47 -18.43 1.90 -1.60
CA LYS A 47 -19.10 2.63 -0.50
C LYS A 47 -18.13 3.16 0.58
N TRP A 48 -16.86 3.38 0.26
CA TRP A 48 -15.79 3.76 1.20
C TRP A 48 -15.79 5.23 1.65
N ARG A 49 -16.94 5.92 1.58
CA ARG A 49 -17.00 7.37 1.89
C ARG A 49 -16.57 7.66 3.33
N GLN A 50 -17.10 6.91 4.30
CA GLN A 50 -16.76 7.07 5.71
C GLN A 50 -15.35 6.56 6.01
N PHE A 51 -14.94 5.46 5.38
CA PHE A 51 -13.60 4.90 5.54
C PHE A 51 -12.47 5.85 5.06
N CYS A 52 -12.71 6.56 3.96
CA CYS A 52 -11.80 7.56 3.42
C CYS A 52 -11.88 8.91 4.17
N ALA A 53 -12.98 9.19 4.87
CA ALA A 53 -13.10 10.38 5.71
C ALA A 53 -12.30 10.23 7.02
N HIS A 54 -12.00 11.36 7.68
CA HIS A 54 -11.63 11.30 9.09
C HIS A 54 -12.90 10.92 9.88
N PRO A 55 -12.92 9.80 10.62
CA PRO A 55 -14.06 9.47 11.44
C PRO A 55 -14.23 10.59 12.48
N ALA A 56 -15.36 11.29 12.43
CA ALA A 56 -15.74 12.25 13.46
C ALA A 56 -16.22 11.45 14.68
N ASP A 57 -15.59 11.65 15.85
CA ASP A 57 -15.97 11.21 17.20
C ASP A 57 -17.04 10.10 17.26
N ALA A 58 -16.79 8.99 16.55
CA ALA A 58 -17.72 7.89 16.51
C ALA A 58 -17.66 7.21 17.87
N VAL A 59 -18.83 7.09 18.51
CA VAL A 59 -18.96 6.42 19.81
C VAL A 59 -18.42 5.00 19.66
N VAL A 60 -17.32 4.76 20.33
CA VAL A 60 -16.57 3.51 20.29
C VAL A 60 -17.47 2.38 20.84
N PRO A 61 -17.77 1.33 20.06
CA PRO A 61 -18.35 0.12 20.62
C PRO A 61 -17.34 -0.50 21.58
N VAL A 62 -17.74 -0.79 22.82
CA VAL A 62 -16.92 -1.48 23.85
C VAL A 62 -16.73 -2.98 23.51
N GLU A 63 -16.80 -3.32 22.23
CA GLU A 63 -16.74 -4.68 21.72
C GLU A 63 -15.29 -5.10 21.45
N PRO A 64 -14.96 -6.40 21.56
CA PRO A 64 -13.63 -6.90 21.20
C PRO A 64 -13.33 -6.57 19.73
N ILE A 65 -12.16 -5.99 19.47
CA ILE A 65 -11.71 -5.67 18.11
C ILE A 65 -11.70 -6.95 17.26
N ASN A 66 -12.53 -6.97 16.24
CA ASN A 66 -12.63 -7.99 15.19
C ASN A 66 -13.00 -7.33 13.85
N ASP A 67 -13.12 -8.10 12.78
CA ASP A 67 -13.54 -7.64 11.46
C ASP A 67 -14.92 -6.97 11.45
N ASP A 68 -15.92 -7.57 12.08
CA ASP A 68 -17.30 -7.05 12.14
C ASP A 68 -17.37 -5.66 12.79
N THR A 69 -16.71 -5.48 13.94
CA THR A 69 -16.67 -4.20 14.67
C THR A 69 -15.97 -3.11 13.87
N ILE A 70 -14.92 -3.45 13.12
CA ILE A 70 -14.25 -2.50 12.22
C ILE A 70 -15.16 -2.13 11.04
N ASN A 71 -15.87 -3.10 10.45
CA ASN A 71 -16.82 -2.83 9.38
C ASN A 71 -17.96 -1.94 9.84
N GLN A 72 -18.55 -2.23 11.01
CA GLN A 72 -19.58 -1.39 11.61
C GLN A 72 -19.09 0.04 11.88
N PHE A 73 -17.88 0.19 12.41
CA PHE A 73 -17.28 1.51 12.70
C PHE A 73 -17.18 2.40 11.46
N TYR A 74 -16.87 1.81 10.30
CA TYR A 74 -16.72 2.52 9.03
C TYR A 74 -17.94 2.45 8.10
N GLY A 75 -19.03 1.79 8.53
CA GLY A 75 -20.23 1.57 7.71
C GLY A 75 -19.94 0.76 6.44
N LEU A 76 -19.10 -0.27 6.54
CA LEU A 76 -18.63 -1.09 5.42
C LEU A 76 -19.45 -2.38 5.26
N ASP A 77 -19.38 -2.94 4.05
CA ASP A 77 -19.92 -4.25 3.70
C ASP A 77 -18.99 -5.37 4.19
N ASP A 78 -19.55 -6.51 4.59
CA ASP A 78 -18.82 -7.71 5.01
C ASP A 78 -18.69 -8.75 3.88
N GLU A 79 -19.23 -8.46 2.69
CA GLU A 79 -19.02 -9.30 1.51
C GLU A 79 -17.54 -9.34 1.09
N ASP A 80 -16.97 -10.56 1.06
CA ASP A 80 -15.56 -10.78 0.75
C ASP A 80 -15.35 -11.81 -0.35
N LEU A 81 -15.16 -11.33 -1.58
CA LEU A 81 -14.61 -12.18 -2.65
C LEU A 81 -13.10 -12.08 -2.71
N HIS A 82 -12.51 -10.98 -2.23
CA HIS A 82 -11.06 -10.76 -2.28
C HIS A 82 -10.25 -11.91 -1.66
N THR A 83 -10.63 -12.42 -0.49
CA THR A 83 -9.85 -13.49 0.18
C THR A 83 -9.76 -14.76 -0.68
N GLU A 84 -10.86 -15.18 -1.29
CA GLU A 84 -10.87 -16.37 -2.17
C GLU A 84 -10.04 -16.12 -3.43
N TYR A 85 -10.21 -14.96 -4.05
CA TYR A 85 -9.44 -14.56 -5.23
C TYR A 85 -7.94 -14.50 -4.94
N ALA A 86 -7.55 -13.97 -3.79
CA ALA A 86 -6.15 -13.85 -3.38
C ALA A 86 -5.50 -15.23 -3.13
N ALA A 87 -6.25 -16.16 -2.52
CA ALA A 87 -5.79 -17.51 -2.25
C ALA A 87 -5.61 -18.33 -3.54
N ASN A 88 -6.47 -18.10 -4.54
CA ASN A 88 -6.52 -18.86 -5.79
C ASN A 88 -5.82 -18.16 -6.98
N ALA A 89 -5.06 -17.10 -6.73
CA ALA A 89 -4.40 -16.32 -7.78
C ALA A 89 -3.36 -17.16 -8.56
N SER A 90 -3.68 -17.50 -9.81
CA SER A 90 -2.79 -18.19 -10.75
C SER A 90 -1.70 -17.27 -11.30
N ALA A 91 -0.66 -17.84 -11.93
CA ALA A 91 0.42 -17.06 -12.55
C ALA A 91 -0.11 -16.12 -13.65
N ASP A 92 -0.91 -16.66 -14.57
CA ASP A 92 -1.51 -15.89 -15.68
C ASP A 92 -2.39 -14.74 -15.16
N TRP A 93 -3.12 -14.98 -14.07
CA TRP A 93 -3.93 -13.95 -13.44
C TRP A 93 -3.05 -12.87 -12.80
N LEU A 94 -1.94 -13.26 -12.14
CA LEU A 94 -1.01 -12.30 -11.53
C LEU A 94 -0.35 -11.40 -12.57
N ASP A 95 -0.07 -11.92 -13.75
CA ASP A 95 0.46 -11.13 -14.86
C ASP A 95 -0.61 -10.17 -15.41
N CYS A 96 -1.86 -10.62 -15.56
CA CYS A 96 -2.99 -9.73 -15.88
C CYS A 96 -3.17 -8.60 -14.86
N ALA A 97 -3.11 -8.92 -13.56
CA ALA A 97 -3.19 -7.93 -12.49
C ALA A 97 -2.02 -6.94 -12.56
N LEU A 98 -0.83 -7.43 -12.88
CA LEU A 98 0.36 -6.59 -13.02
C LEU A 98 0.22 -5.58 -14.17
N GLU A 99 -0.35 -5.98 -15.30
CA GLU A 99 -0.60 -5.09 -16.45
C GLU A 99 -1.62 -3.98 -16.16
N LYS A 100 -2.61 -4.24 -15.29
CA LYS A 100 -3.58 -3.21 -14.87
C LYS A 100 -2.98 -2.22 -13.86
N VAL A 101 -2.15 -2.73 -12.95
CA VAL A 101 -1.67 -1.98 -11.78
C VAL A 101 -0.34 -1.26 -12.03
N CYS A 102 0.48 -1.78 -12.96
CA CYS A 102 1.78 -1.23 -13.30
C CYS A 102 1.84 -0.75 -14.76
N VAL A 103 2.90 0.01 -15.06
CA VAL A 103 3.23 0.38 -16.45
C VAL A 103 3.59 -0.87 -17.26
N ALA A 104 3.25 -0.86 -18.55
CA ALA A 104 3.51 -1.97 -19.46
C ALA A 104 4.99 -2.42 -19.44
N GLY A 105 5.21 -3.74 -19.52
CA GLY A 105 6.54 -4.34 -19.47
C GLY A 105 7.14 -4.48 -18.07
N THR A 106 6.37 -4.17 -17.01
CA THR A 106 6.80 -4.46 -15.63
C THR A 106 6.83 -5.96 -15.38
N THR A 107 7.85 -6.43 -14.66
CA THR A 107 8.00 -7.83 -14.27
C THR A 107 8.15 -7.97 -12.76
N TRP A 108 7.87 -9.17 -12.24
CA TRP A 108 8.04 -9.50 -10.83
C TRP A 108 9.52 -9.59 -10.44
N ASN A 109 9.87 -8.96 -9.32
CA ASN A 109 11.09 -9.25 -8.59
C ASN A 109 10.83 -10.43 -7.65
N VAL A 110 11.61 -11.49 -7.78
CA VAL A 110 11.55 -12.68 -6.91
C VAL A 110 12.69 -12.62 -5.91
N SER A 111 12.36 -12.58 -4.62
CA SER A 111 13.39 -12.67 -3.58
C SER A 111 13.96 -14.08 -3.48
N THR A 112 15.08 -14.24 -2.77
CA THR A 112 15.66 -15.57 -2.46
C THR A 112 14.69 -16.48 -1.68
N GLN A 113 13.70 -15.90 -1.01
CA GLN A 113 12.65 -16.63 -0.28
C GLN A 113 11.38 -16.84 -1.14
N GLY A 114 11.44 -16.56 -2.44
CA GLY A 114 10.28 -16.69 -3.34
C GLY A 114 9.24 -15.58 -3.19
N LYS A 115 9.53 -14.50 -2.45
CA LYS A 115 8.57 -13.39 -2.29
C LYS A 115 8.55 -12.55 -3.56
N LEU A 116 7.36 -12.43 -4.14
CA LEU A 116 7.11 -11.60 -5.32
C LEU A 116 6.85 -10.14 -4.91
N THR A 117 7.58 -9.23 -5.53
CA THR A 117 7.44 -7.79 -5.34
C THR A 117 7.64 -7.05 -6.65
N VAL A 118 7.22 -5.80 -6.73
CA VAL A 118 7.52 -4.91 -7.87
C VAL A 118 7.99 -3.55 -7.38
N PRO A 119 8.81 -2.82 -8.16
CA PRO A 119 9.20 -1.46 -7.80
C PRO A 119 7.96 -0.54 -7.75
N ARG A 120 7.81 0.22 -6.67
CA ARG A 120 6.72 1.22 -6.53
C ARG A 120 6.75 2.25 -7.68
N ALA A 121 7.94 2.54 -8.20
CA ALA A 121 8.12 3.43 -9.34
C ALA A 121 7.35 2.98 -10.59
N ASN A 122 7.08 1.67 -10.72
CA ASN A 122 6.41 1.08 -11.86
C ASN A 122 4.89 1.06 -11.73
N LEU A 123 4.31 1.40 -10.57
CA LEU A 123 2.87 1.56 -10.46
C LEU A 123 2.36 2.62 -11.44
N THR A 124 1.16 2.39 -11.98
CA THR A 124 0.46 3.44 -12.75
C THR A 124 0.24 4.66 -11.85
N PRO A 125 0.15 5.87 -12.42
CA PRO A 125 -0.08 7.08 -11.63
C PRO A 125 -1.32 6.97 -10.72
N GLN A 126 -2.41 6.37 -11.21
CA GLN A 126 -3.63 6.12 -10.44
C GLN A 126 -3.34 5.24 -9.22
N CYS A 127 -2.62 4.13 -9.42
CA CYS A 127 -2.26 3.21 -8.34
C CYS A 127 -1.28 3.83 -7.34
N LYS A 128 -0.44 4.79 -7.75
CA LYS A 128 0.48 5.49 -6.82
C LYS A 128 -0.26 6.35 -5.81
N VAL A 129 -1.38 6.97 -6.19
CA VAL A 129 -2.23 7.75 -5.29
C VAL A 129 -2.85 6.82 -4.26
N TRP A 130 -3.52 5.77 -4.73
CA TRP A 130 -4.14 4.77 -3.86
C TRP A 130 -3.13 4.01 -3.00
N TYR A 131 -1.90 3.81 -3.45
CA TYR A 131 -0.86 3.16 -2.66
C TYR A 131 -0.57 3.92 -1.36
N HIS A 132 -0.65 5.26 -1.39
CA HIS A 132 -0.50 6.05 -0.18
C HIS A 132 -1.61 5.76 0.83
N PHE A 133 -2.84 5.59 0.34
CA PHE A 133 -3.98 5.22 1.17
C PHE A 133 -3.84 3.79 1.70
N LEU A 134 -3.57 2.81 0.82
CA LEU A 134 -3.40 1.41 1.21
C LEU A 134 -2.35 1.24 2.31
N LYS A 135 -1.17 1.84 2.14
CA LYS A 135 -0.07 1.67 3.09
C LYS A 135 -0.33 2.33 4.45
N THR A 136 -1.29 3.24 4.56
CA THR A 136 -1.58 3.98 5.80
C THR A 136 -2.84 3.46 6.49
N ARG A 137 -3.76 2.87 5.73
CA ARG A 137 -5.13 2.53 6.21
C ARG A 137 -5.53 1.07 6.03
N LEU A 138 -4.84 0.28 5.20
CA LEU A 138 -5.20 -1.12 4.91
C LEU A 138 -4.04 -2.09 5.16
N MET A 139 -2.92 -1.89 4.48
CA MET A 139 -1.75 -2.80 4.52
C MET A 139 -0.47 -2.02 4.83
N PRO A 140 -0.18 -1.73 6.12
CA PRO A 140 1.02 -1.01 6.51
C PRO A 140 2.28 -1.73 6.06
N SER A 141 3.19 -0.97 5.46
CA SER A 141 4.49 -1.49 5.01
C SER A 141 5.59 -0.51 5.36
N THR A 142 6.69 -1.05 5.89
CA THR A 142 7.93 -0.30 6.15
C THR A 142 8.77 -0.14 4.89
N HIS A 143 8.53 -0.96 3.86
CA HIS A 143 9.26 -0.92 2.59
C HIS A 143 8.60 0.05 1.62
N ILE A 144 9.21 1.22 1.44
CA ILE A 144 8.65 2.31 0.61
C ILE A 144 8.96 2.18 -0.89
N GLN A 145 9.91 1.32 -1.25
CA GLN A 145 10.44 1.22 -2.62
C GLN A 145 9.78 0.12 -3.43
N THR A 146 9.19 -0.87 -2.77
CA THR A 146 8.59 -2.04 -3.41
C THR A 146 7.16 -2.24 -2.94
N VAL A 147 6.38 -2.91 -3.78
CA VAL A 147 4.99 -3.30 -3.56
C VAL A 147 4.93 -4.82 -3.56
N SER A 148 4.24 -5.42 -2.60
CA SER A 148 4.15 -6.87 -2.46
C SER A 148 3.10 -7.48 -3.41
N LYS A 149 3.20 -8.79 -3.68
CA LYS A 149 2.15 -9.57 -4.36
C LYS A 149 0.76 -9.30 -3.78
N GLY A 150 0.60 -9.38 -2.46
CA GLY A 150 -0.69 -9.16 -1.79
C GLY A 150 -1.27 -7.78 -2.09
N CYS A 151 -0.42 -6.75 -2.12
CA CYS A 151 -0.87 -5.40 -2.45
C CYS A 151 -1.28 -5.27 -3.94
N ILE A 152 -0.60 -5.95 -4.87
CA ILE A 152 -1.02 -6.00 -6.29
C ILE A 152 -2.37 -6.71 -6.45
N ILE A 153 -2.59 -7.82 -5.76
CA ILE A 153 -3.88 -8.54 -5.76
C ILE A 153 -4.99 -7.63 -5.23
N LEU A 154 -4.74 -6.94 -4.11
CA LEU A 154 -5.69 -5.99 -3.53
C LEU A 154 -6.00 -4.85 -4.51
N PHE A 155 -5.00 -4.31 -5.19
CA PHE A 155 -5.23 -3.32 -6.24
C PHE A 155 -6.13 -3.82 -7.36
N ASP A 156 -5.87 -5.03 -7.88
CA ASP A 156 -6.73 -5.60 -8.93
C ASP A 156 -8.18 -5.77 -8.44
N SER A 157 -8.37 -6.20 -7.19
CA SER A 157 -9.69 -6.33 -6.57
C SER A 157 -10.39 -4.98 -6.45
N ILE A 158 -9.66 -3.93 -6.05
CA ILE A 158 -10.18 -2.55 -5.93
C ILE A 158 -10.58 -2.01 -7.30
N ILE A 159 -9.71 -2.13 -8.30
CA ILE A 159 -9.92 -1.62 -9.66
C ILE A 159 -11.08 -2.37 -10.35
N SER A 160 -11.10 -3.70 -10.21
CA SER A 160 -12.19 -4.54 -10.73
C SER A 160 -13.49 -4.32 -9.95
N GLY A 161 -13.40 -3.72 -8.76
CA GLY A 161 -14.49 -3.48 -7.82
C GLY A 161 -15.19 -4.75 -7.38
N GLN A 162 -14.37 -5.74 -7.04
CA GLN A 162 -14.81 -6.92 -6.32
C GLN A 162 -15.23 -6.51 -4.89
N PRO A 163 -16.21 -7.20 -4.28
CA PRO A 163 -16.46 -7.07 -2.85
C PRO A 163 -15.20 -7.39 -2.04
N ILE A 164 -14.85 -6.46 -1.13
CA ILE A 164 -13.68 -6.53 -0.27
C ILE A 164 -14.14 -6.24 1.15
N ASP A 165 -13.96 -7.21 2.03
CA ASP A 165 -14.10 -7.00 3.46
C ASP A 165 -12.84 -6.30 3.99
N VAL A 166 -12.98 -4.98 4.17
CA VAL A 166 -11.92 -4.10 4.66
C VAL A 166 -11.63 -4.36 6.14
N GLY A 167 -12.65 -4.61 6.95
CA GLY A 167 -12.53 -4.91 8.37
C GLY A 167 -11.64 -6.13 8.58
N LYS A 168 -11.86 -7.18 7.78
CA LYS A 168 -11.02 -8.39 7.78
C LYS A 168 -9.58 -8.16 7.37
N ILE A 169 -9.32 -7.35 6.33
CA ILE A 169 -7.94 -7.00 5.95
C ILE A 169 -7.24 -6.28 7.12
N ILE A 170 -7.89 -5.29 7.71
CA ILE A 170 -7.33 -4.51 8.82
C ILE A 170 -7.08 -5.42 10.04
N PHE A 171 -8.04 -6.28 10.37
CA PHE A 171 -7.93 -7.21 11.49
C PHE A 171 -6.77 -8.20 11.30
N GLN A 172 -6.59 -8.73 10.08
CA GLN A 172 -5.46 -9.60 9.75
C GLN A 172 -4.12 -8.89 9.88
N GLU A 173 -4.01 -7.66 9.38
CA GLU A 173 -2.78 -6.85 9.50
C GLU A 173 -2.48 -6.48 10.97
N LEU A 174 -3.51 -6.23 11.78
CA LEU A 174 -3.38 -6.02 13.22
C LEU A 174 -2.85 -7.29 13.92
N GLY A 175 -3.40 -8.46 13.58
CA GLY A 175 -2.90 -9.74 14.10
C GLY A 175 -1.45 -10.00 13.72
N ALA A 176 -1.09 -9.76 12.45
CA ALA A 176 0.28 -9.89 11.96
C ALA A 176 1.25 -8.89 12.64
N TYR A 177 0.77 -7.69 12.97
CA TYR A 177 1.52 -6.69 13.73
C TYR A 177 1.78 -7.14 15.17
N VAL A 178 0.74 -7.56 15.90
CA VAL A 178 0.86 -8.06 17.28
C VAL A 178 1.86 -9.23 17.36
N ALA A 179 1.83 -10.13 16.37
CA ALA A 179 2.76 -11.25 16.30
C ALA A 179 4.24 -10.82 16.08
N LYS A 180 4.49 -9.70 15.40
CA LYS A 180 5.84 -9.20 15.08
C LYS A 180 6.54 -8.50 16.25
N LYS A 181 5.84 -8.16 17.34
CA LYS A 181 6.40 -7.41 18.49
C LYS A 181 7.16 -6.14 18.08
N CYS A 182 6.60 -5.36 17.14
CA CYS A 182 7.23 -4.11 16.70
C CYS A 182 6.88 -2.94 17.63
N ASP A 183 7.88 -2.13 18.00
CA ASP A 183 7.74 -0.96 18.89
C ASP A 183 6.94 0.23 18.30
N SER A 184 6.42 0.13 17.08
CA SER A 184 5.65 1.19 16.41
C SER A 184 4.18 0.81 16.22
N LEU A 185 3.24 1.57 16.80
CA LEU A 185 1.80 1.35 16.60
C LEU A 185 1.41 1.49 15.12
N TRP A 186 0.92 0.40 14.53
CA TRP A 186 0.25 0.44 13.23
C TRP A 186 -1.21 0.82 13.46
N PHE A 187 -1.71 1.81 12.73
CA PHE A 187 -3.04 2.42 12.91
C PHE A 187 -3.30 3.11 14.27
N PRO A 188 -2.47 4.07 14.73
CA PRO A 188 -2.69 4.75 16.02
C PRO A 188 -4.08 5.38 16.12
N SER A 189 -4.56 6.00 15.05
CA SER A 189 -5.89 6.61 15.02
C SER A 189 -7.03 5.59 15.15
N LEU A 190 -6.89 4.41 14.55
CA LEU A 190 -7.91 3.36 14.65
C LEU A 190 -7.91 2.75 16.06
N ILE A 191 -6.74 2.42 16.59
CA ILE A 191 -6.62 1.84 17.93
C ILE A 191 -7.17 2.80 18.98
N THR A 192 -6.81 4.08 18.92
CA THR A 192 -7.34 5.10 19.85
C THR A 192 -8.85 5.31 19.67
N SER A 193 -9.40 5.13 18.48
CA SER A 193 -10.85 5.22 18.24
C SER A 193 -11.61 3.92 18.56
N LEU A 194 -10.92 2.82 18.89
CA LEU A 194 -11.53 1.53 19.24
C LEU A 194 -11.35 1.16 20.72
N CYS A 195 -10.61 1.94 21.50
CA CYS A 195 -10.31 1.71 22.92
C CYS A 195 -10.80 2.89 23.76
#